data_AF-A0A9E8LPA8-F1
#
_entry.id   AF-A0A9E8LPA8-F1
#
_cell.length_a   1.000
_cell.length_b   1.000
_cell.length_c   1.000
_cell.angle_alpha   90.00
_cell.angle_beta   90.00
_cell.angle_gamma   90.00
#
_symmetry.space_group_name_H-M   'P 1'
#
loop_
_entity.id
_entity.type
_entity.pdbx_description
1 polymer ?
#
loop_
_entity_poly.entity_id
_entity_poly.type
_entity_poly.pdbx_seq_one_letter_code
_entity_poly.pdbx_strand_id
1 'polypeptide(L)' 'VGRSGRGKSFTLTITVFTNPPQVATYHRAIKITVDGPREPRNRTEKHSTMPDSPVDVKTQSRLTPPTMPPPPTTQGAP' A
#
# COMPACT_ATOMS: atom_id res chain seq x y z
N VAL A 1 -4.37 -5.00 20.69
CA VAL A 1 -3.76 -3.64 20.56
C VAL A 1 -4.16 -3.05 19.21
N GLY A 2 -4.62 -1.80 19.15
CA GLY A 2 -5.09 -1.17 17.92
C GLY A 2 -3.97 -0.55 17.06
N ARG A 3 -4.17 -0.47 15.75
CA ARG A 3 -3.30 0.30 14.82
C ARG A 3 -3.76 1.75 14.79
N SER A 4 -2.84 2.71 14.59
CA SER A 4 -3.18 4.14 14.57
C SER A 4 -3.81 4.60 13.26
N GLY A 5 -3.70 3.81 12.18
CA GLY A 5 -4.20 4.13 10.84
C GLY A 5 -3.11 4.60 9.87
N ARG A 6 -3.34 4.49 8.55
CA ARG A 6 -2.37 4.93 7.53
C ARG A 6 -2.16 6.44 7.65
N GLY A 7 -0.90 6.85 7.83
CA GLY A 7 -0.53 8.27 7.98
C GLY A 7 -1.00 8.93 9.29
N LYS A 8 -1.53 8.17 10.26
CA LYS A 8 -2.06 8.68 11.51
C LYS A 8 -1.21 8.22 12.70
N SER A 9 -1.07 9.08 13.71
CA SER A 9 -0.41 8.76 14.98
C SER A 9 -1.44 8.79 16.12
N PHE A 10 -1.24 7.97 17.14
CA PHE A 10 -1.98 8.08 18.40
C PHE A 10 -1.55 9.31 19.18
N THR A 11 -2.50 9.89 19.91
CA THR A 11 -2.25 10.85 20.98
C THR A 11 -2.25 10.08 22.29
N LEU A 12 -1.20 10.24 23.09
CA LEU A 12 -1.12 9.60 24.41
C LEU A 12 -1.65 10.58 25.47
N THR A 13 -2.52 10.09 26.33
CA THR A 13 -3.00 10.82 27.50
C THR A 13 -2.48 10.10 28.74
N ILE A 14 -1.67 10.78 29.52
CA ILE A 14 -1.09 10.27 30.76
C ILE A 14 -1.81 10.97 31.91
N THR A 15 -2.51 10.19 32.72
CA THR A 15 -3.16 10.68 33.94
C THR A 15 -2.32 10.29 35.14
N VAL A 16 -1.87 11.29 35.90
CA VAL A 16 -1.19 11.11 37.18
C VAL A 16 -2.19 11.37 38.29
N PHE A 17 -2.50 10.33 39.06
CA PHE A 17 -3.49 10.37 40.14
C PHE A 17 -2.91 11.00 41.42
N THR A 18 -2.61 12.29 41.36
CA THR A 18 -2.35 13.14 42.53
C THR A 18 -3.65 13.79 43.03
N ASN A 19 -3.59 14.57 44.11
CA ASN A 19 -4.69 15.43 44.51
C ASN A 19 -4.27 16.92 44.40
N PRO A 20 -4.72 17.66 43.36
CA PRO A 20 -5.67 17.24 42.30
C PRO A 20 -5.02 16.34 41.22
N PRO A 21 -5.81 15.55 40.46
CA PRO A 21 -5.30 14.75 39.34
C PRO A 21 -4.70 15.63 38.24
N GLN A 22 -3.60 15.18 37.64
CA GLN A 22 -2.92 15.90 36.57
C GLN A 22 -3.00 15.09 35.28
N VAL A 23 -3.33 15.75 34.16
CA VAL A 23 -3.43 15.12 32.84
C VAL A 23 -2.43 15.77 31.90
N ALA A 24 -1.53 14.95 31.34
CA ALA A 24 -0.59 15.37 30.31
C ALA A 24 -0.96 14.71 28.98
N THR A 25 -0.97 15.50 27.90
CA THR A 25 -1.32 15.03 26.56
C THR A 25 -0.11 15.16 25.65
N TYR A 26 0.28 14.06 25.01
CA TYR A 26 1.30 14.07 23.98
C TYR A 26 0.71 13.76 22.61
N HIS A 27 0.56 14.81 21.80
CA HIS A 27 -0.03 14.73 20.47
C HIS A 27 0.89 14.05 19.46
N ARG A 28 0.31 13.21 18.60
CA ARG A 28 1.03 12.52 17.52
C ARG A 28 2.23 11.69 18.01
N ALA A 29 2.14 11.14 19.21
CA ALA A 29 3.22 10.46 19.90
C ALA A 29 3.78 9.26 19.15
N ILE A 30 2.92 8.43 18.54
CA ILE A 30 3.38 7.19 17.89
C ILE A 30 2.46 6.74 16.75
N LYS A 31 3.07 6.26 15.67
CA LYS A 31 2.36 5.59 14.58
C LYS A 31 2.48 4.08 14.75
N ILE A 32 1.36 3.41 15.02
CA ILE A 32 1.29 1.95 15.15
C ILE A 32 0.78 1.35 13.85
N THR A 33 1.61 0.52 13.24
CA THR A 33 1.28 -0.27 12.04
C THR A 33 1.65 -1.73 12.28
N VAL A 34 1.21 -2.65 11.40
CA VAL A 34 1.55 -4.07 11.53
C VAL A 34 3.05 -4.28 11.34
N ASP A 35 3.61 -3.72 10.28
CA ASP A 35 5.02 -3.91 9.92
C ASP A 35 5.98 -3.02 10.72
N GLY A 36 5.51 -1.87 11.23
CA GLY A 36 6.39 -0.86 11.82
C GLY A 36 7.24 -0.13 10.75
N PRO A 37 8.33 0.54 11.15
CA PRO A 37 9.36 1.00 10.22
C PRO A 37 9.91 -0.21 9.46
N ARG A 38 9.78 -0.20 8.14
CA ARG A 38 10.19 -1.31 7.27
C ARG A 38 10.95 -0.76 6.08
N GLU A 39 12.01 -1.43 5.68
CA GLU A 39 12.78 -1.11 4.49
C GLU A 39 11.88 -1.15 3.24
N PRO A 40 12.17 -0.33 2.21
CA PRO A 40 11.52 -0.48 0.92
C PRO A 40 11.72 -1.91 0.42
N ARG A 41 10.64 -2.57 0.01
CA ARG A 41 10.77 -3.89 -0.62
C ARG A 41 11.50 -3.69 -1.96
N ASN A 42 12.61 -4.40 -2.16
CA ASN A 42 13.43 -4.33 -3.37
C ASN A 42 12.53 -4.37 -4.61
N ARG A 43 12.75 -3.44 -5.54
CA ARG A 43 12.20 -3.52 -6.89
C ARG A 43 12.91 -4.72 -7.51
N THR A 44 12.18 -5.78 -7.84
CA THR A 44 12.71 -6.89 -8.65
C THR A 44 13.54 -6.26 -9.76
N GLU A 45 14.87 -6.41 -9.68
CA GLU A 45 15.70 -6.21 -10.84
C GLU A 45 15.07 -7.13 -11.87
N LYS A 46 14.52 -6.53 -12.92
CA LYS A 46 14.13 -7.30 -14.09
C LYS A 46 15.34 -8.17 -14.37
N HIS A 47 15.18 -9.48 -14.27
CA HIS A 47 16.18 -10.42 -14.70
C HIS A 47 16.37 -10.19 -16.21
N SER A 48 17.20 -9.20 -16.54
CA SER A 48 17.92 -9.18 -17.79
C SER A 48 18.75 -10.44 -17.83
N THR A 49 18.93 -10.96 -19.04
CA THR A 49 19.83 -12.06 -19.41
C THR A 49 19.42 -13.44 -18.92
N MET A 50 18.52 -14.10 -19.65
CA MET A 50 18.90 -15.41 -20.17
C MET A 50 19.86 -15.15 -21.34
N PRO A 51 21.13 -15.60 -21.32
CA PRO A 51 21.93 -15.69 -22.53
C PRO A 51 21.41 -16.85 -23.38
N ASP A 52 21.50 -16.73 -24.70
CA ASP A 52 21.12 -17.71 -25.72
C ASP A 52 19.63 -17.97 -25.98
N SER A 53 18.95 -16.96 -26.54
CA SER A 53 17.86 -17.21 -27.49
C SER A 53 18.24 -16.60 -28.83
N PRO A 54 18.31 -17.38 -29.93
CA PRO A 54 18.71 -16.85 -31.22
C PRO A 54 17.71 -15.80 -31.69
N VAL A 55 18.26 -14.77 -32.31
CA VAL A 55 17.61 -13.56 -32.80
C VAL A 55 16.58 -13.87 -33.91
N ASP A 56 15.36 -14.28 -33.56
CA ASP A 56 14.25 -14.21 -34.51
C ASP A 56 13.61 -12.81 -34.47
N VAL A 57 14.05 -12.04 -35.46
CA VAL A 57 13.50 -10.77 -35.92
C VAL A 57 11.99 -10.89 -36.14
N LYS A 58 11.19 -10.33 -35.23
CA LYS A 58 9.94 -9.66 -35.62
C LYS A 58 9.61 -8.53 -34.68
N THR A 59 10.17 -7.36 -34.99
CA THR A 59 9.61 -6.06 -34.65
C THR A 59 8.14 -6.04 -35.10
N GLN A 60 7.22 -6.20 -34.15
CA GLN A 60 5.91 -5.59 -34.22
C GLN A 60 5.49 -5.25 -32.79
N SER A 61 5.69 -3.97 -32.48
CA SER A 61 5.17 -3.25 -31.33
C SER A 61 3.70 -3.62 -31.08
N ARG A 62 3.42 -4.53 -30.13
CA ARG A 62 2.06 -4.71 -29.64
C ARG A 62 1.77 -3.65 -28.56
N LEU A 63 1.71 -2.40 -29.01
CA LEU A 63 1.08 -1.32 -28.26
C LEU A 63 -0.44 -1.54 -28.39
N THR A 64 -1.01 -2.31 -27.47
CA THR A 64 -2.40 -2.26 -26.96
C THR A 64 -2.72 -3.55 -26.20
N PRO A 65 -3.22 -3.47 -24.95
CA PRO A 65 -3.97 -4.58 -24.36
C PRO A 65 -5.19 -4.86 -25.24
N PRO A 66 -5.61 -6.11 -25.47
CA PRO A 66 -6.91 -6.36 -26.08
C PRO A 66 -7.98 -5.76 -25.16
N THR A 67 -8.74 -4.79 -25.69
CA THR A 67 -9.91 -4.23 -25.02
C THR A 67 -10.82 -5.40 -24.63
N MET A 68 -11.03 -5.60 -23.33
CA MET A 68 -12.02 -6.54 -22.85
C MET A 68 -13.40 -5.99 -23.26
N PRO A 69 -14.27 -6.78 -23.93
CA PRO A 69 -15.61 -6.31 -24.26
C PRO A 69 -16.34 -5.95 -22.96
N PRO A 70 -17.10 -4.83 -22.94
CA PRO A 70 -17.91 -4.50 -21.78
C PRO A 70 -18.92 -5.63 -21.52
N PRO A 71 -19.23 -5.92 -20.24
CA PRO A 71 -20.27 -6.89 -19.92
C PRO A 71 -21.60 -6.45 -20.57
N PRO A 72 -22.42 -7.39 -21.08
CA PRO A 72 -23.72 -7.04 -21.62
C PRO A 72 -24.55 -6.38 -20.52
N THR A 73 -24.96 -5.14 -20.76
CA THR A 73 -25.97 -4.49 -19.94
C THR A 73 -27.26 -5.27 -20.13
N THR A 74 -27.72 -5.96 -19.08
CA THR A 74 -29.10 -6.46 -19.01
C THR A 74 -30.02 -5.24 -19.03
N GLN A 75 -30.37 -4.76 -20.21
CA GLN A 75 -31.56 -3.96 -20.42
C GLN A 75 -32.74 -4.91 -20.45
N GLY A 76 -33.67 -4.72 -19.52
CA GLY A 76 -35.01 -5.27 -19.63
C GLY A 76 -35.51 -5.89 -18.34
N ALA A 77 -36.25 -5.10 -17.57
CA ALA A 77 -37.55 -5.56 -17.11
C ALA A 77 -38.48 -4.34 -16.97
N PRO A 78 -39.70 -4.37 -17.56
CA PRO A 78 -40.77 -3.41 -17.27
C PRO A 78 -41.31 -3.57 -15.85
#